data_AF-A0A845ZUK0-F1
#
_entry.id   AF-A0A845ZUK0-F1
#
_cell.length_a   1.000
_cell.length_b   1.000
_cell.length_c   1.000
_cell.angle_alpha   90.00
_cell.angle_beta   90.00
_cell.angle_gamma   90.00
#
_symmetry.space_group_name_H-M   'P 1'
#
loop_
_entity.id
_entity.type
_entity.pdbx_description
1 polymer ?
#
loop_
_entity_poly.entity_id
_entity_poly.type
_entity_poly.pdbx_seq_one_letter_code
_entity_poly.pdbx_strand_id
1 'polypeptide(L)'
;RRAEGKVLLIFLALRIFVLPPSLDELEQRIRLRGKDSEEVIAQRLSIAKAEIEAADEFDVTIVNQDFKEALQRLEAAIKPS
;
A
#
# COMPACT_ATOMS: atom_id res chain seq x y z
N ARG A 1 -34.55 29.01 -18.54
CA ARG A 1 -34.08 27.66 -18.91
C ARG A 1 -32.64 27.76 -19.39
N ARG A 2 -31.67 27.30 -18.58
CA ARG A 2 -30.55 26.38 -18.89
C ARG A 2 -29.64 26.43 -17.67
N ALA A 3 -29.68 25.40 -16.84
CA ALA A 3 -28.69 25.21 -15.80
C ALA A 3 -27.38 24.88 -16.51
N GLU A 4 -26.39 25.75 -16.38
CA GLU A 4 -25.03 25.51 -16.85
C GLU A 4 -24.49 24.30 -16.09
N GLY A 5 -24.22 23.22 -16.83
CA GLY A 5 -23.69 21.98 -16.27
C GLY A 5 -22.30 22.23 -15.69
N LYS A 6 -22.22 22.38 -14.37
CA LYS A 6 -20.98 22.16 -13.63
C LYS A 6 -20.55 20.72 -13.87
N VAL A 7 -19.60 20.52 -14.78
CA VAL A 7 -18.82 19.29 -14.81
C VAL A 7 -18.05 19.25 -13.50
N LEU A 8 -18.53 18.45 -12.55
CA LEU A 8 -17.82 18.19 -11.31
C LEU A 8 -16.63 17.29 -11.67
N LEU A 9 -15.46 17.89 -11.83
CA LEU A 9 -14.23 17.15 -12.04
C LEU A 9 -13.85 16.47 -10.72
N ILE A 10 -14.34 15.25 -10.51
CA ILE A 10 -13.95 14.43 -9.38
C ILE A 10 -12.59 13.81 -9.74
N PHE A 11 -11.52 14.33 -9.16
CA PHE A 11 -10.23 13.63 -9.17
C PHE A 11 -10.31 12.49 -8.15
N LEU A 12 -10.73 11.31 -8.61
CA LEU A 12 -10.62 10.09 -7.81
C LEU A 12 -9.14 9.68 -7.77
N ALA A 13 -8.60 9.51 -6.57
CA ALA A 13 -7.26 8.96 -6.37
C ALA A 13 -7.34 7.44 -6.26
N LEU A 14 -6.49 6.72 -6.99
CA LEU A 14 -6.33 5.28 -6.85
C LEU A 14 -5.42 5.00 -5.64
N ARG A 15 -5.93 4.28 -4.64
CA ARG A 15 -5.20 3.87 -3.43
C ARG A 15 -4.68 2.46 -3.61
N ILE A 16 -3.35 2.32 -3.55
CA ILE A 16 -2.67 1.03 -3.70
C ILE A 16 -1.96 0.71 -2.39
N PHE A 17 -2.27 -0.44 -1.79
CA PHE A 17 -1.57 -0.95 -0.63
C PHE A 17 -0.51 -1.97 -1.08
N VAL A 18 0.73 -1.79 -0.63
CA VAL A 18 1.83 -2.71 -0.93
C VAL A 18 2.10 -3.58 0.29
N LEU A 19 1.63 -4.82 0.24
CA LEU A 19 1.79 -5.81 1.30
C LEU A 19 3.21 -6.38 1.32
N PRO A 20 3.83 -6.58 2.49
CA PRO A 20 4.91 -7.53 2.60
C PRO A 20 4.37 -8.97 2.38
N PRO A 21 5.21 -9.95 2.03
CA PRO A 21 4.77 -11.34 1.90
C PRO A 21 4.35 -11.98 3.21
N SER A 22 4.95 -11.53 4.32
CA SER A 22 4.58 -11.91 5.68
C SER A 22 4.99 -10.83 6.68
N LEU A 23 4.44 -10.89 7.89
CA LEU A 23 4.87 -10.05 9.01
C LEU A 23 6.33 -10.31 9.38
N ASP A 24 6.76 -11.58 9.33
CA ASP A 24 8.14 -11.96 9.62
C ASP A 24 9.12 -11.33 8.63
N GLU A 25 8.80 -11.35 7.33
CA GLU A 25 9.62 -10.67 6.32
C GLU A 25 9.66 -9.16 6.54
N LEU A 26 8.55 -8.54 6.95
CA LEU A 26 8.50 -7.12 7.27
C LEU A 26 9.40 -6.80 8.47
N GLU A 27 9.34 -7.60 9.53
CA GLU A 27 10.19 -7.47 10.71
C GLU A 27 11.67 -7.57 10.34
N GLN A 28 12.05 -8.59 9.57
CA GLN A 28 13.43 -8.75 9.10
C GLN A 28 13.89 -7.51 8.32
N ARG A 29 13.06 -6.98 7.40
CA ARG A 29 13.38 -5.76 6.62
C ARG A 29 13.53 -4.52 7.51
N ILE A 30 12.73 -4.36 8.56
CA ILE A 30 12.85 -3.25 9.51
C ILE A 30 14.16 -3.38 10.29
N ARG A 31 14.44 -4.58 10.83
CA ARG A 31 15.67 -4.87 11.60
C ARG A 31 16.94 -4.66 10.78
N LEU A 32 16.95 -5.12 9.53
CA LEU A 32 18.08 -4.97 8.62
C LEU A 32 18.43 -3.51 8.30
N ARG A 33 17.48 -2.57 8.45
CA ARG A 33 17.79 -1.13 8.30
C ARG A 33 18.68 -0.61 9.45
N GLY A 34 18.78 -1.34 10.56
CA GLY A 34 19.78 -1.15 11.62
C GLY A 34 19.71 0.18 12.37
N LYS A 35 18.55 0.85 12.38
CA LYS A 35 18.41 2.23 12.87
C LYS A 35 17.44 2.40 14.04
N ASP A 36 16.68 1.36 14.36
CA ASP A 36 15.58 1.43 15.33
C ASP A 36 15.92 0.59 16.58
N SER A 37 15.48 1.04 17.76
CA SER A 37 15.53 0.23 18.98
C SER A 37 14.44 -0.86 18.95
N GLU A 38 14.54 -1.86 19.83
CA GLU A 38 13.52 -2.92 19.91
C GLU A 38 12.11 -2.36 20.20
N GLU A 39 12.00 -1.33 21.04
CA GLU A 39 10.72 -0.69 21.34
C GLU A 39 10.11 -0.03 20.09
N VAL A 40 10.95 0.63 19.29
CA VAL A 40 10.53 1.26 18.03
C VAL A 40 10.13 0.20 17.01
N ILE A 41 10.85 -0.92 16.92
CA ILE A 41 10.53 -2.04 16.03
C ILE A 41 9.17 -2.63 16.40
N ALA A 42 8.94 -2.92 17.68
CA ALA A 42 7.67 -3.46 18.17
C ALA A 42 6.50 -2.51 17.88
N GLN A 43 6.69 -1.21 18.10
CA GLN A 43 5.68 -0.19 17.77
C GLN A 43 5.36 -0.18 16.27
N ARG A 44 6.39 -0.20 15.40
CA ARG A 44 6.21 -0.22 13.95
C ARG A 44 5.47 -1.46 13.48
N LEU A 45 5.81 -2.63 14.02
CA LEU A 45 5.13 -3.89 13.67
C LEU A 45 3.68 -3.90 14.12
N SER A 46 3.38 -3.34 15.30
CA SER A 46 2.00 -3.18 15.77
C SER A 46 1.18 -2.29 14.84
N ILE A 47 1.75 -1.18 14.37
CA ILE A 47 1.09 -0.28 13.41
C ILE A 47 0.88 -1.01 12.07
N ALA A 48 1.92 -1.64 11.54
CA ALA A 48 1.84 -2.35 10.27
C ALA A 48 0.80 -3.48 10.29
N LYS A 49 0.65 -4.19 11.42
CA LYS A 49 -0.39 -5.21 11.58
C LYS A 49 -1.79 -4.61 11.43
N ALA A 50 -2.06 -3.49 12.10
CA ALA A 50 -3.35 -2.80 11.99
C ALA A 50 -3.59 -2.26 10.57
N GLU A 51 -2.56 -1.73 9.91
CA GLU A 51 -2.65 -1.28 8.51
C GLU A 51 -2.94 -2.43 7.53
N ILE A 52 -2.35 -3.61 7.75
CA ILE A 52 -2.60 -4.82 6.95
C ILE A 52 -4.03 -5.32 7.15
N GLU A 53 -4.56 -5.27 8.37
CA GLU A 53 -5.96 -5.63 8.67
C GLU A 53 -6.96 -4.72 7.96
N ALA A 54 -6.58 -3.46 7.66
CA ALA A 54 -7.37 -2.49 6.90
C ALA A 54 -7.03 -2.44 5.39
N ALA A 55 -6.21 -3.38 4.89
CA ALA A 55 -5.75 -3.35 3.50
C ALA A 55 -6.90 -3.55 2.48
N ASP A 56 -8.00 -4.17 2.90
CA ASP A 56 -9.21 -4.38 2.10
C ASP A 56 -9.99 -3.08 1.81
N GLU A 57 -9.69 -2.00 2.53
CA GLU A 57 -10.24 -0.69 2.22
C GLU A 57 -9.63 -0.10 0.92
N PHE A 58 -8.43 -0.50 0.53
CA PHE A 58 -7.73 0.04 -0.63
C PHE A 58 -8.30 -0.49 -1.95
N ASP A 59 -8.17 0.29 -3.03
CA ASP A 59 -8.68 -0.11 -4.34
C ASP A 59 -7.90 -1.31 -4.91
N VAL A 60 -6.60 -1.41 -4.59
CA VAL A 60 -5.71 -2.49 -5.03
C VAL A 60 -4.73 -2.87 -3.93
N THR A 61 -4.56 -4.16 -3.70
CA THR A 61 -3.50 -4.73 -2.84
C THR A 61 -2.46 -5.49 -3.67
N ILE A 62 -1.18 -5.21 -3.47
CA ILE A 62 -0.06 -5.86 -4.18
C ILE A 62 0.91 -6.48 -3.17
N VAL A 63 1.12 -7.79 -3.22
CA VAL A 63 2.12 -8.48 -2.40
C VAL A 63 3.51 -8.30 -3.02
N ASN A 64 4.46 -7.78 -2.24
CA ASN A 64 5.82 -7.48 -2.66
C ASN A 64 6.81 -8.59 -2.26
N GLN A 65 6.62 -9.77 -2.86
CA GLN A 65 7.51 -10.92 -2.74
C GLN A 65 8.65 -10.89 -3.76
N ASP A 66 8.29 -10.67 -5.03
CA ASP A 66 9.23 -10.49 -6.13
C ASP A 66 9.05 -9.09 -6.72
N PHE A 67 10.16 -8.36 -6.87
CA PHE A 67 10.13 -6.98 -7.33
C PHE A 67 9.55 -6.86 -8.75
N LYS A 68 9.90 -7.78 -9.65
CA LYS A 68 9.48 -7.73 -11.05
C LYS A 68 7.98 -7.98 -11.16
N GLU A 69 7.48 -8.97 -10.44
CA GLU A 69 6.04 -9.26 -10.39
C GLU A 69 5.24 -8.11 -9.75
N ALA A 70 5.70 -7.58 -8.62
CA ALA A 70 5.04 -6.46 -7.94
C ALA A 70 5.00 -5.21 -8.84
N LEU A 71 6.08 -4.92 -9.56
CA LEU A 71 6.15 -3.81 -10.52
C LEU A 71 5.16 -4.00 -11.67
N GLN A 72 5.10 -5.19 -12.26
CA GLN A 72 4.15 -5.50 -13.34
C GLN A 72 2.70 -5.31 -12.89
N ARG A 73 2.35 -5.78 -11.67
CA ARG A 73 1.03 -5.58 -11.09
C ARG A 73 0.72 -4.10 -10.84
N LEU A 74 1.70 -3.34 -10.36
CA LEU A 74 1.56 -1.90 -10.13
C LEU A 74 1.32 -1.15 -11.45
N GLU A 75 2.10 -1.44 -12.49
CA GLU A 75 1.95 -0.84 -13.81
C GLU A 75 0.56 -1.12 -14.40
N ALA A 76 0.08 -2.35 -14.28
CA ALA A 76 -1.25 -2.74 -14.72
C ALA A 76 -2.36 -2.00 -13.94
N ALA A 77 -2.17 -1.76 -12.63
CA ALA A 77 -3.13 -1.04 -11.81
C ALA A 77 -3.25 0.45 -12.18
N ILE A 78 -2.13 1.12 -12.48
CA ILE A 78 -2.12 2.57 -12.76
C ILE A 78 -2.36 2.91 -14.24
N LYS A 79 -2.24 1.93 -15.14
CA LYS A 79 -2.51 2.07 -16.58
C LYS A 79 -3.39 0.91 -17.05
N PRO A 80 -4.71 0.97 -16.80
CA PRO A 80 -5.65 0.02 -17.40
C PRO A 80 -5.54 0.15 -18.93
N SER A 81 -5.32 -0.97 -19.62
CA SER A 81 -5.29 -1.01 -21.09
C SER A 81 -6.66 -0.76 -21.69
#